data_AF-A0A7V8XIX6-F1
#
_entry.id   AF-A0A7V8XIX6-F1
#
_cell.length_a   1.000
_cell.length_b   1.000
_cell.length_c   1.000
_cell.angle_alpha   90.00
_cell.angle_beta   90.00
_cell.angle_gamma   90.00
#
_symmetry.space_group_name_H-M   'P 1'
#
loop_
_entity.id
_entity.type
_entity.pdbx_description
1 polymer ?
#
loop_
_entity_poly.entity_id
_entity_poly.type
_entity_poly.pdbx_seq_one_letter_code
_entity_poly.pdbx_strand_id
1 'polypeptide(L)' 'MTDAIAFYCVADKRYFLGAVGLVNSLRLLGHEEPIYLLDLGLAPWQRRAIEGEVVLVADPGATPPHLSKTIAPLAHPAE' A
#
# COMPACT_ATOMS: atom_id res chain seq x y z
N MET A 1 -19.38 6.82 16.30
CA MET A 1 -18.22 6.91 15.39
C MET A 1 -18.30 5.66 14.54
N THR A 2 -18.55 5.80 13.25
CA THR A 2 -18.27 4.72 12.31
C THR A 2 -16.76 4.53 12.33
N ASP A 3 -16.29 3.36 12.75
CA ASP A 3 -14.86 3.04 12.72
C ASP A 3 -14.38 3.24 11.28
N ALA A 4 -13.33 4.03 11.09
CA ALA A 4 -12.76 4.15 9.77
C ALA A 4 -11.95 2.92 9.39
N ILE A 5 -12.01 2.62 8.10
CA ILE A 5 -11.40 1.45 7.50
C ILE A 5 -10.34 1.93 6.52
N ALA A 6 -9.20 1.24 6.52
CA ALA A 6 -8.15 1.44 5.52
C ALA A 6 -7.51 0.09 5.20
N PHE A 7 -7.05 -0.05 3.96
CA PHE A 7 -6.32 -1.22 3.49
C PHE A 7 -4.82 -0.92 3.46
N TYR A 8 -4.01 -1.91 3.86
CA TYR A 8 -2.56 -1.79 3.88
C TYR A 8 -1.94 -2.96 3.14
N CYS A 9 -1.01 -2.67 2.23
CA CYS A 9 -0.22 -3.69 1.55
C CYS A 9 1.23 -3.26 1.42
N VAL A 10 2.09 -4.21 1.06
CA VAL A 10 3.52 -4.01 0.89
C VAL A 10 3.92 -4.64 -0.44
N ALA A 11 4.71 -3.94 -1.24
CA ALA A 11 5.23 -4.51 -2.48
C ALA A 11 6.62 -3.98 -2.85
N ASP A 12 7.40 -4.87 -3.47
CA ASP A 12 8.60 -4.54 -4.21
C ASP A 12 8.35 -4.74 -5.71
N LYS A 13 9.39 -4.52 -6.53
CA LYS A 13 9.33 -4.73 -7.98
C LYS A 13 8.78 -6.10 -8.42
N ARG A 14 9.07 -7.18 -7.67
CA ARG A 14 8.68 -8.56 -8.00
C ARG A 14 7.22 -8.82 -7.70
N TYR A 15 6.69 -8.23 -6.63
CA TYR A 15 5.31 -8.41 -6.17
C TYR A 15 4.33 -7.37 -6.72
N PHE A 16 4.78 -6.42 -7.54
CA PHE A 16 3.96 -5.34 -8.09
C PHE A 16 2.65 -5.82 -8.75
N LEU A 17 2.68 -6.86 -9.57
CA LEU A 17 1.46 -7.37 -10.23
C LEU A 17 0.44 -7.93 -9.22
N GLY A 18 0.92 -8.51 -8.12
CA GLY A 18 0.06 -8.95 -7.02
C GLY A 18 -0.61 -7.77 -6.32
N ALA A 19 0.14 -6.69 -6.06
CA ALA A 19 -0.41 -5.47 -5.48
C ALA A 19 -1.45 -4.81 -6.40
N VAL A 20 -1.18 -4.73 -7.71
CA VAL A 20 -2.17 -4.24 -8.69
C VAL A 20 -3.43 -5.11 -8.68
N GLY A 21 -3.28 -6.44 -8.64
CA GLY A 21 -4.43 -7.35 -8.54
C GLY A 21 -5.28 -7.11 -7.31
N LEU A 22 -4.65 -6.89 -6.14
CA LEU A 22 -5.35 -6.54 -4.90
C LEU A 22 -6.10 -5.21 -5.04
N VAL A 23 -5.41 -4.15 -5.47
CA VAL A 23 -6.00 -2.80 -5.62
C VAL A 23 -7.20 -2.84 -6.57
N ASN A 24 -7.05 -3.45 -7.74
CA ASN A 24 -8.13 -3.58 -8.71
C ASN A 24 -9.30 -4.37 -8.15
N SER A 25 -9.05 -5.42 -7.37
CA SER A 25 -10.12 -6.22 -6.76
C SER A 25 -10.91 -5.41 -5.73
N LEU A 26 -10.22 -4.60 -4.91
CA LEU A 26 -10.88 -3.71 -3.94
C LEU A 26 -11.77 -2.69 -4.67
N ARG A 27 -11.23 -2.00 -5.68
CA ARG A 27 -11.99 -1.02 -6.46
C ARG A 27 -13.15 -1.66 -7.21
N LEU A 28 -12.97 -2.85 -7.79
CA LEU A 28 -14.02 -3.60 -8.47
C LEU A 28 -15.18 -3.97 -7.54
N LEU A 29 -14.90 -4.22 -6.26
CA LEU A 29 -15.91 -4.51 -5.24
C LEU A 29 -16.56 -3.24 -4.65
N GLY A 30 -16.18 -2.05 -5.12
CA GLY A 30 -16.75 -0.79 -4.66
C GLY A 30 -16.11 -0.24 -3.38
N HIS A 31 -14.94 -0.72 -2.98
CA HIS A 31 -14.19 -0.12 -1.87
C HIS A 31 -13.62 1.24 -2.30
N GLU A 32 -14.01 2.28 -1.57
CA GLU A 32 -13.51 3.66 -1.73
C GLU A 32 -12.53 4.04 -0.62
N GLU A 33 -12.31 3.15 0.35
CA GLU A 33 -11.40 3.38 1.47
C GLU A 33 -9.96 3.62 0.98
N PRO A 34 -9.15 4.36 1.77
CA PRO A 34 -7.73 4.53 1.49
C PRO A 34 -7.02 3.19 1.41
N ILE A 35 -6.14 3.07 0.41
CA ILE A 35 -5.22 1.94 0.27
C ILE A 35 -3.80 2.49 0.41
N TYR A 36 -3.08 2.06 1.44
CA TYR A 36 -1.69 2.40 1.67
C TYR A 36 -0.79 1.28 1.17
N LEU A 37 0.13 1.60 0.25
CA LEU A 37 1.12 0.67 -0.27
C LEU A 37 2.50 1.08 0.22
N LEU A 38 3.11 0.26 1.08
CA LEU A 38 4.51 0.41 1.44
C LEU A 38 5.41 -0.04 0.29
N ASP A 39 6.18 0.90 -0.22
CA ASP A 39 7.09 0.74 -1.35
C ASP A 39 8.47 0.26 -0.87
N LEU A 40 8.79 -1.01 -1.13
CA LEU A 40 10.08 -1.64 -0.83
C LEU A 40 11.04 -1.67 -2.04
N GLY A 41 10.89 -0.73 -2.99
CA GLY A 41 11.74 -0.65 -4.18
C GLY A 41 10.99 -0.98 -5.47
N LEU A 42 9.79 -0.42 -5.64
CA LEU A 42 9.12 -0.33 -6.92
C LEU A 42 10.02 0.37 -7.96
N ALA A 43 9.88 -0.01 -9.23
CA ALA A 43 10.48 0.74 -10.32
C ALA A 43 9.75 2.09 -10.51
N PRO A 44 10.41 3.12 -11.06
CA PRO A 44 9.76 4.43 -11.28
C PRO A 44 8.46 4.36 -12.10
N TRP A 45 8.39 3.46 -13.09
CA TRP A 45 7.16 3.28 -13.88
C TRP A 45 6.06 2.55 -13.09
N GLN A 46 6.40 1.68 -12.14
CA GLN A 46 5.44 0.98 -11.29
C GLN A 46 4.77 1.95 -10.32
N ARG A 47 5.54 2.86 -9.72
CA ARG A 47 5.00 3.96 -8.89
C ARG A 47 3.98 4.79 -9.68
N ARG A 48 4.40 5.30 -10.84
CA ARG A 48 3.52 6.11 -11.72
C ARG A 48 2.26 5.38 -12.15
N ALA A 49 2.34 4.07 -12.35
CA ALA A 49 1.18 3.29 -12.76
C ALA A 49 0.14 3.08 -11.65
N ILE A 50 0.53 3.20 -10.37
CA ILE A 50 -0.34 2.88 -9.22
C ILE A 50 -0.67 4.08 -8.33
N GLU A 51 0.10 5.17 -8.41
CA GLU A 51 -0.02 6.35 -7.53
C GLU A 51 -1.40 7.04 -7.55
N GLY A 52 -2.21 6.82 -8.60
CA GLY A 52 -3.59 7.32 -8.68
C GLY A 52 -4.59 6.52 -7.83
N GLU A 53 -4.26 5.29 -7.46
CA GLU A 53 -5.18 4.36 -6.79
C GLU A 53 -4.81 4.07 -5.33
N VAL A 54 -3.57 4.39 -4.93
CA VAL A 54 -3.01 4.11 -3.60
C VAL A 54 -2.20 5.30 -3.08
N VAL A 55 -2.09 5.39 -1.76
CA VAL A 55 -1.10 6.25 -1.10
C VAL A 55 0.21 5.46 -0.96
N LEU A 56 1.25 5.92 -1.68
CA LEU A 56 2.58 5.33 -1.57
C LEU A 56 3.26 5.77 -0.27
N VAL A 57 3.65 4.79 0.55
CA VAL A 57 4.40 4.99 1.79
C VAL A 57 5.85 4.57 1.54
N ALA A 58 6.80 5.44 1.87
CA ALA A 58 8.22 5.14 1.72
C ALA A 58 8.73 4.25 2.87
N ASP A 59 9.59 3.28 2.55
CA ASP A 59 10.34 2.56 3.58
C ASP A 59 11.55 3.39 4.05
N PRO A 60 11.66 3.72 5.34
CA PRO A 60 12.84 4.37 5.91
C PRO A 60 14.11 3.50 5.86
N GLY A 61 14.01 2.19 5.57
CA GLY A 61 15.16 1.31 5.33
C GLY A 61 15.91 0.86 6.57
N ALA A 62 15.53 1.35 7.76
CA ALA A 62 16.09 0.94 9.05
C ALA A 62 15.36 -0.25 9.69
N THR A 63 14.19 -0.62 9.16
CA THR A 63 13.31 -1.64 9.74
C THR A 63 13.68 -3.04 9.24
N PRO A 64 13.78 -4.05 10.13
CA PRO A 64 13.95 -5.44 9.70
C PRO A 64 12.84 -5.88 8.73
N PRO A 65 13.15 -6.62 7.64
CA PRO A 65 12.16 -6.91 6.59
C PRO A 65 10.87 -7.60 7.07
N HIS A 66 10.95 -8.40 8.13
CA HIS A 66 9.79 -9.10 8.70
C HIS A 66 8.85 -8.18 9.49
N LEU A 67 9.28 -6.95 9.80
CA LEU A 67 8.49 -5.93 10.49
C LEU A 67 7.98 -4.83 9.55
N SER A 68 8.47 -4.73 8.31
CA SER A 68 8.14 -3.62 7.41
C SER A 68 6.63 -3.39 7.24
N LYS A 69 5.80 -4.43 7.32
CA LYS A 69 4.33 -4.31 7.21
C LYS A 69 3.67 -3.40 8.27
N THR A 70 4.33 -3.12 9.38
CA THR A 70 3.79 -2.23 10.43
C THR A 70 4.02 -0.76 10.13
N ILE A 71 4.91 -0.41 9.20
CA ILE A 71 5.31 0.97 8.92
C ILE A 71 4.10 1.80 8.46
N ALA A 72 3.36 1.33 7.45
CA ALA A 72 2.23 2.08 6.91
C ALA A 72 1.10 2.28 7.94
N PRO A 73 0.61 1.24 8.67
CA PRO A 73 -0.39 1.45 9.73
C PRO A 73 0.05 2.34 10.89
N LEU A 74 1.33 2.33 11.26
CA LEU A 74 1.84 3.20 12.33
C LEU A 74 1.98 4.66 11.89
N ALA A 75 2.33 4.89 10.62
CA ALA A 75 2.42 6.23 10.03
C ALA A 75 1.06 6.82 9.68
N HIS A 76 0.10 5.96 9.32
CA HIS A 76 -1.24 6.32 8.90
C HIS A 76 -2.26 5.41 9.59
N PRO A 77 -2.64 5.67 10.84
CA PRO A 77 -3.72 4.94 11.51
C PRO A 77 -5.05 5.11 10.75
N ALA A 78 -5.92 4.10 10.80
CA ALA A 78 -7.29 4.27 10.33
C ALA A 78 -8.06 5.13 11.37
N GLU A 79 -8.57 6.29 10.96
CA GLU A 79 -9.23 7.29 11.81
C GLU A 79 -10.72 7.48 11.49
#